data_AF-A0A3P8EGI3-F1
#
_entry.id   AF-A0A3P8EGI3-F1
#
_cell.length_a   1.000
_cell.length_b   1.000
_cell.length_c   1.000
_cell.angle_alpha   90.00
_cell.angle_beta   90.00
_cell.angle_gamma   90.00
#
_symmetry.space_group_name_H-M   'P 1'
#
loop_
_entity.id
_entity.type
_entity.pdbx_description
1 polymer ?
#
loop_
_entity_poly.entity_id
_entity_poly.type
_entity_poly.pdbx_seq_one_letter_code
_entity_poly.pdbx_strand_id
1 'polypeptide(L)'
;MKHIIHKLSLIHSDYFLLNSQYPNIIEIDNSYRKASRRINMVSCAEKYANKQHIIADRLRLTSSPLVRACLGEFMGSIILMIFGSGVLAQVILGDHGRHAHGTFISISMGWGFAVYMAVMFSGQCGSGHCNPAVTLAAAVVGKLPFRRIPFYTFFQILGAFLGSLVVFALYQYANLHDNGKLLVNSTGGIFVTNPSASHLTCFLDQILGTALLTAGAFAITDPNGWKLPDYLHPLHLAFMVYAIVGCFALNAGAALNPARD
;
A
#
# COMPACT_ATOMS: atom_id res chain seq x y z
N MET A 1 39.13 -41.30 49.44
CA MET A 1 39.30 -39.87 49.79
C MET A 1 40.78 -39.42 49.72
N LYS A 2 41.73 -40.07 50.39
CA LYS A 2 43.18 -39.74 50.31
C LYS A 2 43.76 -39.76 48.88
N HIS A 3 43.29 -40.65 48.01
CA HIS A 3 43.80 -40.74 46.63
C HIS A 3 43.33 -39.60 45.69
N ILE A 4 42.17 -39.01 45.97
CA ILE A 4 41.61 -37.87 45.21
C ILE A 4 42.30 -36.57 45.65
N ILE A 5 42.56 -36.42 46.96
CA ILE A 5 43.30 -35.28 47.52
C ILE A 5 44.74 -35.25 46.99
N HIS A 6 45.38 -36.42 46.82
CA HIS A 6 46.72 -36.49 46.23
C HIS A 6 46.75 -36.15 44.73
N LYS A 7 45.75 -36.59 43.93
CA LYS A 7 45.63 -36.18 42.52
C LYS A 7 45.33 -34.69 42.36
N LEU A 8 44.51 -34.10 43.24
CA LEU A 8 44.24 -32.66 43.23
C LEU A 8 45.46 -31.84 43.68
N SER A 9 46.28 -32.33 44.62
CA SER A 9 47.52 -31.65 45.01
C SER A 9 48.58 -31.69 43.91
N LEU A 10 48.65 -32.79 43.14
CA LEU A 10 49.53 -32.91 41.97
C LEU A 10 49.12 -31.94 40.85
N ILE A 11 47.82 -31.85 40.55
CA ILE A 11 47.29 -30.88 39.56
C ILE A 11 47.54 -29.43 40.01
N HIS A 12 47.42 -29.14 41.32
CA HIS A 12 47.74 -27.80 41.85
C HIS A 12 49.24 -27.49 41.80
N SER A 13 50.10 -28.49 42.08
CA SER A 13 51.57 -28.35 42.01
C SER A 13 52.04 -28.16 40.57
N ASP A 14 51.49 -28.90 39.61
CA ASP A 14 51.83 -28.78 38.19
C ASP A 14 51.34 -27.44 37.60
N TYR A 15 50.19 -26.92 38.03
CA TYR A 15 49.73 -25.56 37.69
C TYR A 15 50.64 -24.46 38.24
N PHE A 16 51.18 -24.65 39.45
CA PHE A 16 52.08 -23.68 40.08
C PHE A 16 53.47 -23.69 39.42
N LEU A 17 53.97 -24.86 39.02
CA LEU A 17 55.24 -25.03 38.31
C LEU A 17 55.15 -24.54 36.84
N LEU A 18 54.04 -24.78 36.15
CA LEU A 18 53.81 -24.22 34.81
C LEU A 18 53.75 -22.68 34.82
N ASN A 19 53.16 -22.08 35.86
CA ASN A 19 53.16 -20.63 36.05
C ASN A 19 54.53 -20.05 36.38
N SER A 20 55.42 -20.80 37.04
CA SER A 20 56.78 -20.34 37.32
C SER A 20 57.70 -20.46 36.10
N GLN A 21 57.42 -21.40 35.20
CA GLN A 21 58.24 -21.67 34.01
C GLN A 21 57.78 -20.88 32.77
N TYR A 22 56.51 -20.47 32.73
CA TYR A 22 55.92 -19.65 31.67
C TYR A 22 54.93 -18.64 32.30
N PRO A 23 55.40 -17.46 32.76
CA PRO A 23 54.59 -16.49 33.51
C PRO A 23 53.37 -15.97 32.76
N ASN A 24 53.30 -16.19 31.44
CA ASN A 24 52.24 -15.71 30.57
C ASN A 24 51.07 -16.71 30.42
N ILE A 25 51.11 -17.91 31.02
CA ILE A 25 50.06 -18.93 30.82
C ILE A 25 48.68 -18.48 31.33
N ILE A 26 48.60 -17.84 32.51
CA ILE A 26 47.34 -17.28 33.02
C ILE A 26 46.83 -16.16 32.10
N GLU A 27 47.73 -15.34 31.58
CA GLU A 27 47.40 -14.23 30.68
C GLU A 27 46.86 -14.75 29.34
N ILE A 28 47.45 -15.85 28.84
CA ILE A 28 47.01 -16.57 27.65
C ILE A 28 45.63 -17.20 27.87
N ASP A 29 45.37 -17.93 28.96
CA ASP A 29 44.04 -18.53 29.25
C ASP A 29 42.96 -17.44 29.40
N ASN A 30 43.27 -16.33 30.08
CA ASN A 30 42.36 -15.19 30.19
C ASN A 30 42.07 -14.55 28.83
N SER A 31 43.09 -14.43 27.96
CA SER A 31 42.93 -13.94 26.59
C SER A 31 42.05 -14.88 25.75
N TYR A 32 42.26 -16.19 25.83
CA TYR A 32 41.44 -17.20 25.17
C TYR A 32 39.98 -17.18 25.66
N ARG A 33 39.73 -17.10 26.97
CA ARG A 33 38.36 -16.97 27.50
C ARG A 33 37.69 -15.68 27.05
N LYS A 34 38.44 -14.57 26.98
CA LYS A 34 37.92 -13.28 26.50
C LYS A 34 37.61 -13.32 25.00
N ALA A 35 38.45 -13.96 24.20
CA ALA A 35 38.22 -14.20 22.77
C ALA A 35 37.01 -15.13 22.53
N SER A 36 36.91 -16.25 23.25
CA SER A 36 35.79 -17.18 23.17
C SER A 36 34.47 -16.53 23.59
N ARG A 37 34.45 -15.72 24.66
CA ARG A 37 33.27 -14.93 25.05
C ARG A 37 32.87 -13.90 23.98
N ARG A 38 33.84 -13.23 23.36
CA ARG A 38 33.57 -12.30 22.24
C ARG A 38 32.99 -13.04 21.03
N ILE A 39 33.57 -14.17 20.64
CA ILE A 39 33.07 -15.00 19.52
C ILE A 39 31.64 -15.49 19.82
N ASN A 40 31.37 -15.96 21.04
CA ASN A 40 30.03 -16.39 21.43
C ASN A 40 29.03 -15.22 21.49
N MET A 41 29.43 -14.03 21.93
CA MET A 41 28.57 -12.84 21.87
C MET A 41 28.30 -12.39 20.44
N VAL A 42 29.30 -12.40 19.54
CA VAL A 42 29.11 -12.13 18.11
C VAL A 42 28.16 -13.16 17.50
N SER A 43 28.35 -14.45 17.79
CA SER A 43 27.46 -15.53 17.34
C SER A 43 26.03 -15.38 17.89
N CYS A 44 25.87 -14.94 19.14
CA CYS A 44 24.56 -14.70 19.74
C CYS A 44 23.88 -13.48 19.13
N ALA A 45 24.62 -12.40 18.89
CA ALA A 45 24.13 -11.20 18.22
C ALA A 45 23.72 -11.50 16.77
N GLU A 46 24.51 -12.27 16.02
CA GLU A 46 24.17 -12.74 14.67
C GLU A 46 22.94 -13.64 14.68
N LYS A 47 22.83 -14.59 15.61
CA LYS A 47 21.64 -15.44 15.76
C LYS A 47 20.39 -14.61 16.10
N TYR A 48 20.53 -13.60 16.96
CA TYR A 48 19.45 -12.71 17.34
C TYR A 48 19.03 -11.81 16.17
N ALA A 49 19.99 -11.20 15.48
CA ALA A 49 19.75 -10.42 14.26
C ALA A 49 19.08 -11.27 13.18
N ASN A 50 19.55 -12.50 12.94
CA ASN A 50 18.91 -13.44 12.01
C ASN A 50 17.47 -13.78 12.41
N LYS A 51 17.21 -14.04 13.70
CA LYS A 51 15.83 -14.23 14.19
C LYS A 51 14.98 -12.98 13.95
N GLN A 52 15.50 -11.79 14.23
CA GLN A 52 14.81 -10.53 13.97
C GLN A 52 14.52 -10.32 12.48
N HIS A 53 15.47 -10.62 11.59
CA HIS A 53 15.28 -10.56 10.14
C HIS A 53 14.22 -11.55 9.68
N ILE A 54 14.25 -12.81 10.13
CA ILE A 54 13.23 -13.82 9.79
C ILE A 54 11.83 -13.40 10.26
N ILE A 55 11.72 -12.87 11.49
CA ILE A 55 10.44 -12.37 12.01
C ILE A 55 9.98 -11.16 11.20
N ALA A 56 10.86 -10.21 10.93
CA ALA A 56 10.57 -9.02 10.14
C ALA A 56 10.14 -9.40 8.70
N ASP A 57 10.78 -10.37 8.07
CA ASP A 57 10.47 -10.85 6.72
C ASP A 57 9.10 -11.53 6.67
N ARG A 58 8.77 -12.32 7.69
CA ARG A 58 7.42 -12.90 7.83
C ARG A 58 6.36 -11.81 8.02
N LEU A 59 6.62 -10.81 8.86
CA LEU A 59 5.70 -9.69 9.08
C LEU A 59 5.54 -8.82 7.82
N ARG A 60 6.61 -8.59 7.06
CA ARG A 60 6.63 -7.85 5.79
C ARG A 60 6.11 -8.66 4.60
N LEU A 61 5.79 -9.94 4.82
CA LEU A 61 5.33 -10.86 3.79
C LEU A 61 6.27 -10.92 2.58
N THR A 62 7.59 -10.82 2.79
CA THR A 62 8.58 -10.78 1.70
C THR A 62 8.58 -12.07 0.88
N SER A 63 8.23 -13.19 1.49
CA SER A 63 8.10 -14.50 0.83
C SER A 63 6.84 -14.64 -0.04
N SER A 64 5.87 -13.73 0.06
CA SER A 64 4.61 -13.78 -0.70
C SER A 64 4.29 -12.45 -1.40
N PRO A 65 4.99 -12.13 -2.51
CA PRO A 65 4.82 -10.85 -3.21
C PRO A 65 3.40 -10.59 -3.72
N LEU A 66 2.67 -11.65 -4.11
CA LEU A 66 1.28 -11.52 -4.55
C LEU A 66 0.37 -11.05 -3.42
N VAL A 67 0.49 -11.66 -2.23
CA VAL A 67 -0.32 -11.29 -1.06
C VAL A 67 -0.04 -9.85 -0.67
N ARG A 68 1.25 -9.45 -0.64
CA ARG A 68 1.64 -8.07 -0.34
C ARG A 68 1.06 -7.08 -1.35
N ALA A 69 1.09 -7.44 -2.63
CA ALA A 69 0.50 -6.60 -3.67
C ALA A 69 -1.03 -6.50 -3.53
N CYS A 70 -1.73 -7.61 -3.31
CA CYS A 70 -3.17 -7.61 -3.07
C CYS A 70 -3.58 -6.77 -1.85
N LEU A 71 -2.81 -6.81 -0.75
CA LEU A 71 -3.02 -5.94 0.40
C LEU A 71 -2.79 -4.46 0.05
N GLY A 72 -1.78 -4.16 -0.78
CA GLY A 72 -1.56 -2.82 -1.31
C GLY A 72 -2.72 -2.32 -2.15
N GLU A 73 -3.22 -3.13 -3.08
CA GLU A 73 -4.39 -2.83 -3.92
C GLU A 73 -5.65 -2.61 -3.07
N PHE A 74 -5.88 -3.47 -2.07
CA PHE A 74 -6.98 -3.34 -1.13
C PHE A 74 -6.94 -2.02 -0.35
N MET A 75 -5.80 -1.72 0.28
CA MET A 75 -5.63 -0.49 1.06
C MET A 75 -5.69 0.76 0.17
N GLY A 76 -5.09 0.72 -1.01
CA GLY A 76 -5.16 1.80 -1.98
C GLY A 76 -6.59 2.09 -2.42
N SER A 77 -7.38 1.06 -2.72
CA SER A 77 -8.80 1.21 -3.09
C SER A 77 -9.68 1.71 -1.93
N ILE A 78 -9.40 1.35 -0.67
CA ILE A 78 -10.06 1.98 0.50
C ILE A 78 -9.81 3.49 0.51
N ILE A 79 -8.54 3.88 0.42
CA ILE A 79 -8.13 5.28 0.46
C ILE A 79 -8.72 6.06 -0.73
N LEU A 80 -8.68 5.47 -1.93
CA LEU A 80 -9.29 6.04 -3.13
C LEU A 80 -10.77 6.40 -2.88
N MET A 81 -11.56 5.47 -2.34
CA MET A 81 -12.98 5.72 -2.11
C MET A 81 -13.25 6.65 -0.94
N ILE A 82 -12.45 6.62 0.12
CA ILE A 82 -12.61 7.56 1.25
C ILE A 82 -12.48 9.01 0.77
N PHE A 83 -11.46 9.33 -0.02
CA PHE A 83 -11.26 10.68 -0.54
C PHE A 83 -12.22 11.02 -1.69
N GLY A 84 -12.42 10.09 -2.64
CA GLY A 84 -13.28 10.29 -3.81
C GLY A 84 -14.77 10.43 -3.46
N SER A 85 -15.33 9.49 -2.71
CA SER A 85 -16.72 9.64 -2.21
C SER A 85 -16.83 10.72 -1.14
N GLY A 86 -15.77 10.98 -0.36
CA GLY A 86 -15.76 12.06 0.64
C GLY A 86 -15.97 13.45 0.03
N VAL A 87 -15.30 13.76 -1.09
CA VAL A 87 -15.51 15.06 -1.77
C VAL A 87 -16.90 15.16 -2.39
N LEU A 88 -17.45 14.05 -2.92
CA LEU A 88 -18.83 14.02 -3.39
C LEU A 88 -19.82 14.25 -2.26
N ALA A 89 -19.63 13.58 -1.12
CA ALA A 89 -20.47 13.75 0.06
C ALA A 89 -20.46 15.21 0.56
N GLN A 90 -19.30 15.86 0.59
CA GLN A 90 -19.18 17.28 0.96
C GLN A 90 -19.97 18.20 0.02
N VAL A 91 -19.82 18.02 -1.29
CA VAL A 91 -20.48 18.89 -2.27
C VAL A 91 -22.00 18.64 -2.33
N ILE A 92 -22.42 17.38 -2.28
CA ILE A 92 -23.84 17.00 -2.40
C ILE A 92 -24.62 17.27 -1.11
N LEU A 93 -24.04 16.92 0.05
CA LEU A 93 -24.74 17.05 1.34
C LEU A 93 -24.48 18.39 2.02
N GLY A 94 -23.45 19.14 1.61
CA GLY A 94 -23.02 20.36 2.28
C GLY A 94 -24.03 21.50 2.23
N ASP A 95 -25.01 21.47 1.31
CA ASP A 95 -26.08 22.46 1.28
C ASP A 95 -27.15 22.15 2.34
N HIS A 96 -26.84 22.46 3.59
CA HIS A 96 -27.78 22.47 4.71
C HIS A 96 -28.43 23.85 4.89
N GLY A 97 -28.75 24.55 3.79
CA GLY A 97 -29.34 25.88 3.82
C GLY A 97 -28.37 27.00 4.22
N ARG A 98 -27.06 26.72 4.22
CA ARG A 98 -25.98 27.68 4.52
C ARG A 98 -24.77 27.43 3.61
N HIS A 99 -24.93 27.81 2.34
CA HIS A 99 -23.92 27.76 1.27
C HIS A 99 -23.32 26.38 0.97
N ALA A 100 -23.38 25.95 -0.29
CA ALA A 100 -22.76 24.70 -0.74
C ALA A 100 -21.25 24.64 -0.43
N HIS A 101 -20.80 23.51 0.12
CA HIS A 101 -19.39 23.25 0.37
C HIS A 101 -18.72 22.71 -0.90
N GLY A 102 -18.34 23.62 -1.81
CA GLY A 102 -17.56 23.32 -3.01
C GLY A 102 -18.39 23.27 -4.30
N THR A 103 -17.71 23.02 -5.41
CA THR A 103 -18.31 22.93 -6.74
C THR A 103 -17.71 21.76 -7.52
N PHE A 104 -18.06 21.61 -8.80
CA PHE A 104 -17.52 20.56 -9.66
C PHE A 104 -15.97 20.58 -9.77
N ILE A 105 -15.34 21.77 -9.65
CA ILE A 105 -13.88 21.86 -9.61
C ILE A 105 -13.30 21.17 -8.36
N SER A 106 -14.01 21.29 -7.23
CA SER A 106 -13.66 20.61 -5.97
C SER A 106 -13.76 19.10 -6.14
N ILE A 107 -14.81 18.59 -6.79
CA ILE A 107 -14.98 17.17 -7.11
C ILE A 107 -13.81 16.67 -7.95
N SER A 108 -13.51 17.36 -9.04
CA SER A 108 -12.42 16.97 -9.95
C SER A 108 -11.08 16.94 -9.22
N MET A 109 -10.76 17.98 -8.45
CA MET A 109 -9.52 18.09 -7.69
C MET A 109 -9.44 17.01 -6.59
N GLY A 110 -10.56 16.75 -5.91
CA GLY A 110 -10.67 15.71 -4.89
C GLY A 110 -10.42 14.31 -5.44
N TRP A 111 -10.96 13.97 -6.63
CA TRP A 111 -10.65 12.70 -7.30
C TRP A 111 -9.18 12.58 -7.72
N GLY A 112 -8.58 13.67 -8.20
CA GLY A 112 -7.15 13.72 -8.47
C GLY A 112 -6.30 13.37 -7.23
N PHE A 113 -6.57 14.04 -6.10
CA PHE A 113 -5.86 13.74 -4.84
C PHE A 113 -6.23 12.39 -4.23
N ALA A 114 -7.45 11.87 -4.47
CA ALA A 114 -7.81 10.52 -4.06
C ALA A 114 -6.88 9.50 -4.74
N VAL A 115 -6.58 9.66 -6.03
CA VAL A 115 -5.63 8.82 -6.75
C VAL A 115 -4.20 9.04 -6.25
N TYR A 116 -3.78 10.28 -5.98
CA TYR A 116 -2.48 10.54 -5.35
C TYR A 116 -2.30 9.70 -4.07
N MET A 117 -3.26 9.80 -3.14
CA MET A 117 -3.20 9.11 -1.86
C MET A 117 -3.28 7.59 -2.03
N ALA A 118 -4.15 7.10 -2.93
CA ALA A 118 -4.26 5.68 -3.22
C ALA A 118 -2.94 5.09 -3.72
N VAL A 119 -2.26 5.75 -4.65
CA VAL A 119 -0.96 5.30 -5.19
C VAL A 119 0.12 5.37 -4.11
N MET A 120 0.14 6.40 -3.28
CA MET A 120 1.10 6.52 -2.17
C MET A 120 0.96 5.37 -1.16
N PHE A 121 -0.26 4.95 -0.84
CA PHE A 121 -0.53 3.86 0.11
C PHE A 121 -0.34 2.47 -0.50
N SER A 122 -0.65 2.30 -1.78
CA SER A 122 -0.58 1.00 -2.45
C SER A 122 0.79 0.69 -3.06
N GLY A 123 1.50 1.69 -3.60
CA GLY A 123 2.73 1.52 -4.38
C GLY A 123 3.91 0.96 -3.60
N GLN A 124 3.94 1.11 -2.27
CA GLN A 124 5.00 0.53 -1.43
C GLN A 124 4.80 -0.98 -1.21
N CYS A 125 3.56 -1.46 -1.28
CA CYS A 125 3.22 -2.87 -1.02
C CYS A 125 2.97 -3.66 -2.32
N GLY A 126 2.55 -2.98 -3.40
CA GLY A 126 2.14 -3.59 -4.66
C GLY A 126 2.43 -2.72 -5.89
N SER A 127 1.66 -2.95 -6.96
CA SER A 127 1.80 -2.22 -8.23
C SER A 127 1.08 -0.87 -8.22
N GLY A 128 0.18 -0.67 -7.25
CA GLY A 128 -0.56 0.57 -7.07
C GLY A 128 -1.55 0.87 -8.19
N HIS A 129 -2.17 -0.16 -8.75
CA HIS A 129 -3.12 0.03 -9.84
C HIS A 129 -4.44 0.60 -9.33
N CYS A 130 -4.94 0.09 -8.20
CA CYS A 130 -6.21 0.43 -7.55
C CYS A 130 -7.42 0.45 -8.51
N ASN A 131 -7.28 -0.20 -9.68
CA ASN A 131 -8.19 -0.13 -10.81
C ASN A 131 -8.05 -1.39 -11.68
N PRO A 132 -9.14 -2.16 -11.90
CA PRO A 132 -9.13 -3.35 -12.75
C PRO A 132 -8.75 -3.05 -14.20
N ALA A 133 -9.14 -1.91 -14.76
CA ALA A 133 -8.80 -1.51 -16.13
C ALA A 133 -7.29 -1.22 -16.28
N VAL A 134 -6.68 -0.52 -15.33
CA VAL A 134 -5.21 -0.30 -15.29
C VAL A 134 -4.48 -1.64 -15.11
N THR A 135 -5.02 -2.53 -14.27
CA THR A 135 -4.47 -3.87 -14.05
C THR A 135 -4.48 -4.71 -15.32
N LEU A 136 -5.59 -4.69 -16.07
CA LEU A 136 -5.71 -5.36 -17.35
C LEU A 136 -4.75 -4.76 -18.37
N ALA A 137 -4.71 -3.43 -18.49
CA ALA A 137 -3.80 -2.74 -19.40
C ALA A 137 -2.35 -3.11 -19.12
N ALA A 138 -1.94 -3.14 -17.84
CA ALA A 138 -0.59 -3.52 -17.44
C ALA A 138 -0.27 -4.97 -17.83
N ALA A 139 -1.24 -5.87 -17.75
CA ALA A 139 -1.05 -7.24 -18.18
C ALA A 139 -0.93 -7.39 -19.70
N VAL A 140 -1.74 -6.65 -20.46
CA VAL A 140 -1.70 -6.62 -21.94
C VAL A 140 -0.34 -6.15 -22.45
N VAL A 141 0.27 -5.14 -21.82
CA VAL A 141 1.60 -4.63 -22.21
C VAL A 141 2.76 -5.41 -21.57
N GLY A 142 2.49 -6.54 -20.91
CA GLY A 142 3.53 -7.42 -20.35
C GLY A 142 4.15 -6.94 -19.02
N LYS A 143 3.59 -5.91 -18.38
CA LYS A 143 4.04 -5.41 -17.06
C LYS A 143 3.47 -6.22 -15.88
N LEU A 144 2.40 -7.01 -16.09
CA LEU A 144 1.79 -7.86 -15.06
C LEU A 144 1.41 -9.25 -15.62
N PRO A 145 1.68 -10.35 -14.91
CA PRO A 145 1.17 -11.66 -15.33
C PRO A 145 -0.37 -11.71 -15.30
N PHE A 146 -1.01 -12.17 -16.38
CA PHE A 146 -2.48 -12.27 -16.49
C PHE A 146 -3.14 -13.03 -15.32
N ARG A 147 -2.47 -14.05 -14.77
CA ARG A 147 -2.97 -14.83 -13.61
C ARG A 147 -3.19 -13.98 -12.34
N ARG A 148 -2.57 -12.80 -12.24
CA ARG A 148 -2.73 -11.89 -11.09
C ARG A 148 -3.97 -11.00 -11.17
N ILE A 149 -4.52 -10.78 -12.38
CA ILE A 149 -5.67 -9.91 -12.61
C ILE A 149 -6.86 -10.25 -11.68
N PRO A 150 -7.37 -11.50 -11.62
CA PRO A 150 -8.55 -11.78 -10.80
C PRO A 150 -8.32 -11.51 -9.31
N PHE A 151 -7.11 -11.73 -8.80
CA PHE A 151 -6.77 -11.43 -7.41
C PHE A 151 -6.72 -9.93 -7.16
N TYR A 152 -6.08 -9.16 -8.05
CA TYR A 152 -6.04 -7.71 -7.94
C TYR A 152 -7.45 -7.13 -7.98
N THR A 153 -8.25 -7.51 -8.98
CA THR A 153 -9.63 -7.05 -9.14
C THR A 153 -10.50 -7.35 -7.93
N PHE A 154 -10.42 -8.56 -7.37
CA PHE A 154 -11.17 -8.92 -6.17
C PHE A 154 -10.83 -8.01 -4.97
N PHE A 155 -9.54 -7.80 -4.70
CA PHE A 155 -9.11 -6.95 -3.58
C PHE A 155 -9.37 -5.46 -3.83
N GLN A 156 -9.31 -5.00 -5.08
CA GLN A 156 -9.70 -3.63 -5.46
C GLN A 156 -11.19 -3.39 -5.19
N ILE A 157 -12.07 -4.29 -5.62
CA ILE A 157 -13.52 -4.20 -5.37
C ILE A 157 -13.82 -4.24 -3.87
N LEU A 158 -13.20 -5.19 -3.13
CA LEU A 158 -13.39 -5.30 -1.69
C LEU A 158 -12.93 -4.04 -0.95
N GLY A 159 -11.80 -3.46 -1.38
CA GLY A 159 -11.28 -2.23 -0.81
C GLY A 159 -12.17 -1.03 -1.11
N ALA A 160 -12.64 -0.90 -2.35
CA ALA A 160 -13.55 0.16 -2.74
C ALA A 160 -14.87 0.10 -1.96
N PHE A 161 -15.47 -1.09 -1.86
CA PHE A 161 -16.68 -1.32 -1.06
C PHE A 161 -16.50 -0.88 0.40
N LEU A 162 -15.39 -1.27 1.05
CA LEU A 162 -15.12 -0.88 2.42
C LEU A 162 -14.85 0.62 2.58
N GLY A 163 -14.12 1.24 1.65
CA GLY A 163 -13.90 2.69 1.65
C GLY A 163 -15.21 3.47 1.52
N SER A 164 -16.11 3.05 0.63
CA SER A 164 -17.46 3.61 0.51
C SER A 164 -18.29 3.41 1.78
N LEU A 165 -18.21 2.23 2.41
CA LEU A 165 -18.89 1.95 3.67
C LEU A 165 -18.41 2.88 4.81
N VAL A 166 -17.12 3.20 4.86
CA VAL A 166 -16.59 4.18 5.82
C VAL A 166 -17.20 5.56 5.60
N VAL A 167 -17.26 6.02 4.35
CA VAL A 167 -17.87 7.33 4.03
C VAL A 167 -19.37 7.32 4.36
N PHE A 168 -20.09 6.26 4.02
CA PHE A 168 -21.50 6.09 4.35
C PHE A 168 -21.75 6.15 5.87
N ALA A 169 -20.92 5.48 6.67
CA ALA A 169 -21.05 5.47 8.12
C ALA A 169 -20.74 6.84 8.76
N LEU A 170 -19.81 7.61 8.20
CA LEU A 170 -19.39 8.92 8.73
C LEU A 170 -20.36 10.04 8.32
N TYR A 171 -20.88 10.03 7.10
CA TYR A 171 -21.84 11.03 6.62
C TYR A 171 -23.28 10.63 6.93
N GLN A 172 -23.61 10.54 8.22
CA GLN A 172 -24.97 10.18 8.67
C GLN A 172 -26.06 11.09 8.11
N TYR A 173 -25.73 12.33 7.72
CA TYR A 173 -26.64 13.26 7.04
C TYR A 173 -27.20 12.71 5.72
N ALA A 174 -26.51 11.77 5.05
CA ALA A 174 -27.07 11.08 3.89
C ALA A 174 -28.35 10.30 4.24
N ASN A 175 -28.45 9.77 5.47
CA ASN A 175 -29.63 9.06 5.96
C ASN A 175 -30.75 9.99 6.45
N LEU A 176 -30.50 11.30 6.52
CA LEU A 176 -31.50 12.32 6.84
C LEU A 176 -31.97 13.06 5.57
N HIS A 177 -31.16 13.01 4.52
CA HIS A 177 -31.53 13.47 3.18
C HIS A 177 -32.68 12.62 2.61
N ASP A 178 -33.41 13.15 1.62
CA ASP A 178 -34.56 12.48 1.00
C ASP A 178 -35.62 11.94 1.98
N ASN A 179 -35.78 12.60 3.14
CA ASN A 179 -36.63 12.15 4.25
C ASN A 179 -36.28 10.73 4.75
N GLY A 180 -35.01 10.37 4.72
CA GLY A 180 -34.50 9.07 5.15
C GLY A 180 -34.66 7.94 4.15
N LYS A 181 -34.97 8.24 2.88
CA LYS A 181 -34.99 7.25 1.81
C LYS A 181 -33.64 7.14 1.14
N LEU A 182 -33.15 5.90 0.99
CA LEU A 182 -31.90 5.62 0.27
C LEU A 182 -32.20 5.50 -1.24
N LEU A 183 -32.02 6.61 -1.97
CA LEU A 183 -32.32 6.70 -3.40
C LEU A 183 -31.04 6.72 -4.24
N VAL A 184 -30.92 5.79 -5.19
CA VAL A 184 -29.76 5.67 -6.08
C VAL A 184 -29.55 6.93 -6.93
N ASN A 185 -30.64 7.53 -7.41
CA ASN A 185 -30.61 8.70 -8.29
C ASN A 185 -30.47 10.04 -7.53
N SER A 186 -30.26 9.99 -6.22
CA SER A 186 -30.02 11.17 -5.37
C SER A 186 -28.71 10.97 -4.62
N THR A 187 -28.74 10.64 -3.32
CA THR A 187 -27.55 10.40 -2.49
C THR A 187 -26.72 9.19 -2.94
N GLY A 188 -27.29 8.25 -3.70
CA GLY A 188 -26.52 7.17 -4.32
C GLY A 188 -25.41 7.65 -5.27
N GLY A 189 -25.57 8.84 -5.85
CA GLY A 189 -24.56 9.50 -6.70
C GLY A 189 -23.24 9.83 -5.99
N ILE A 190 -23.20 9.74 -4.65
CA ILE A 190 -21.97 9.85 -3.85
C ILE A 190 -21.06 8.63 -4.07
N PHE A 191 -21.65 7.47 -4.32
CA PHE A 191 -20.95 6.18 -4.35
C PHE A 191 -20.83 5.62 -5.76
N VAL A 192 -21.85 5.75 -6.59
CA VAL A 192 -21.87 5.23 -7.97
C VAL A 192 -22.17 6.33 -8.96
N THR A 193 -21.72 6.17 -10.20
CA THR A 193 -22.00 7.10 -11.28
C THR A 193 -23.36 6.78 -11.93
N ASN A 194 -24.07 7.83 -12.33
CA ASN A 194 -25.34 7.70 -13.03
C ASN A 194 -25.18 8.25 -14.47
N PRO A 195 -25.73 7.57 -15.49
CA PRO A 195 -25.66 8.05 -16.86
C PRO A 195 -26.55 9.28 -17.08
N SER A 196 -26.02 10.29 -17.74
CA SER A 196 -26.73 11.52 -18.14
C SER A 196 -26.97 11.60 -19.65
N ALA A 197 -26.56 10.58 -20.41
CA ALA A 197 -26.66 10.48 -21.85
C ALA A 197 -27.09 9.06 -22.29
N SER A 198 -27.16 8.83 -23.61
CA SER A 198 -27.46 7.49 -24.14
C SER A 198 -26.38 6.47 -23.74
N HIS A 199 -26.76 5.20 -23.57
CA HIS A 199 -25.80 4.15 -23.22
C HIS A 199 -24.62 4.05 -24.19
N LEU A 200 -24.86 4.26 -25.49
CA LEU A 200 -23.79 4.27 -26.49
C LEU A 200 -22.82 5.43 -26.27
N THR A 201 -23.34 6.63 -25.98
CA THR A 201 -22.52 7.81 -25.66
C THR A 201 -21.70 7.57 -24.41
N CYS A 202 -22.32 7.09 -23.33
CA CYS A 202 -21.63 6.77 -22.07
C CYS A 202 -20.58 5.67 -22.26
N PHE A 203 -20.85 4.66 -23.09
CA PHE A 203 -19.89 3.60 -23.39
C PHE A 203 -18.65 4.13 -24.11
N LEU A 204 -18.83 4.95 -25.16
CA LEU A 204 -17.71 5.57 -25.89
C LEU A 204 -16.92 6.55 -25.01
N ASP A 205 -17.62 7.32 -24.19
CA ASP A 205 -17.05 8.23 -23.19
C ASP A 205 -16.14 7.47 -22.20
N GLN A 206 -16.62 6.36 -21.63
CA GLN A 206 -15.85 5.55 -20.71
C GLN A 206 -14.67 4.82 -21.37
N ILE A 207 -14.80 4.40 -22.64
CA ILE A 207 -13.66 3.87 -23.41
C ILE A 207 -12.59 4.95 -23.55
N LEU A 208 -12.95 6.14 -24.03
CA LEU A 208 -12.00 7.22 -24.28
C LEU A 208 -11.32 7.68 -22.98
N GLY A 209 -12.09 7.95 -21.94
CA GLY A 209 -11.55 8.39 -20.65
C GLY A 209 -10.60 7.36 -20.04
N THR A 210 -10.96 6.07 -20.07
CA THR A 210 -10.12 5.00 -19.51
C THR A 210 -8.88 4.75 -20.36
N ALA A 211 -8.98 4.88 -21.69
CA ALA A 211 -7.83 4.82 -22.59
C ALA A 211 -6.84 5.95 -22.32
N LEU A 212 -7.30 7.19 -22.14
CA LEU A 212 -6.46 8.32 -21.76
C LEU A 212 -5.80 8.12 -20.39
N LEU A 213 -6.56 7.62 -19.40
CA LEU A 213 -6.03 7.30 -18.07
C LEU A 213 -4.90 6.27 -18.15
N THR A 214 -5.13 5.15 -18.82
CA THR A 214 -4.17 4.04 -18.91
C THR A 214 -2.95 4.39 -19.76
N ALA A 215 -3.16 5.00 -20.93
CA ALA A 215 -2.07 5.45 -21.79
C ALA A 215 -1.22 6.51 -21.11
N GLY A 216 -1.85 7.49 -20.46
CA GLY A 216 -1.16 8.51 -19.71
C GLY A 216 -0.40 7.94 -18.51
N ALA A 217 -0.98 6.99 -17.77
CA ALA A 217 -0.30 6.35 -16.64
C ALA A 217 0.97 5.62 -17.10
N PHE A 218 0.93 4.99 -18.28
CA PHE A 218 2.13 4.41 -18.89
C PHE A 218 3.11 5.47 -19.37
N ALA A 219 2.66 6.57 -19.96
CA ALA A 219 3.55 7.66 -20.37
C ALA A 219 4.29 8.31 -19.18
N ILE A 220 3.62 8.47 -18.04
CA ILE A 220 4.22 9.00 -16.80
C ILE A 220 5.25 8.03 -16.22
N THR A 221 4.94 6.73 -16.22
CA THR A 221 5.76 5.69 -15.58
C THR A 221 6.75 5.02 -16.53
N ASP A 222 6.87 5.50 -17.79
CA ASP A 222 7.79 4.93 -18.77
C ASP A 222 9.24 5.37 -18.50
N PRO A 223 10.16 4.44 -18.16
CA PRO A 223 11.58 4.79 -17.99
C PRO A 223 12.24 5.29 -19.28
N ASN A 224 11.66 4.99 -20.45
CA ASN A 224 12.18 5.44 -21.75
C ASN A 224 11.58 6.78 -22.21
N GLY A 225 10.61 7.32 -21.48
CA GLY A 225 9.95 8.58 -21.78
C GLY A 225 10.72 9.80 -21.23
N TRP A 226 9.98 10.69 -20.56
CA TRP A 226 10.50 11.94 -19.98
C TRP A 226 11.42 11.75 -18.76
N LYS A 227 11.66 10.50 -18.32
CA LYS A 227 12.51 10.14 -17.16
C LYS A 227 12.11 10.88 -15.89
N LEU A 228 10.80 11.01 -15.67
CA LEU A 228 10.25 11.63 -14.47
C LEU A 228 10.69 10.82 -13.24
N PRO A 229 11.25 11.44 -12.19
CA PRO A 229 11.61 10.75 -10.96
C PRO A 229 10.42 9.99 -10.34
N ASP A 230 10.65 8.75 -9.89
CA ASP A 230 9.59 7.85 -9.40
C ASP A 230 8.72 8.45 -8.29
N TYR A 231 9.32 9.24 -7.39
CA TYR A 231 8.59 9.91 -6.31
C TYR A 231 7.61 10.99 -6.80
N LEU A 232 7.69 11.43 -8.06
CA LEU A 232 6.75 12.37 -8.67
C LEU A 232 5.63 11.69 -9.46
N HIS A 233 5.72 10.38 -9.71
CA HIS A 233 4.68 9.65 -10.47
C HIS A 233 3.29 9.81 -9.84
N PRO A 234 3.09 9.66 -8.51
CA PRO A 234 1.76 9.81 -7.90
C PRO A 234 1.16 11.20 -8.14
N LEU A 235 1.98 12.26 -8.07
CA LEU A 235 1.52 13.63 -8.29
C LEU A 235 1.04 13.86 -9.73
N HIS A 236 1.75 13.33 -10.72
CA HIS A 236 1.36 13.50 -12.12
C HIS A 236 0.13 12.64 -12.47
N LEU A 237 -0.01 11.45 -11.88
CA LEU A 237 -1.24 10.65 -11.98
C LEU A 237 -2.44 11.41 -11.39
N ALA A 238 -2.23 12.16 -10.29
CA ALA A 238 -3.25 13.00 -9.69
C ALA A 238 -3.73 14.12 -10.63
N PHE A 239 -2.79 14.84 -11.26
CA PHE A 239 -3.12 15.87 -12.24
C PHE A 239 -3.84 15.31 -13.47
N MET A 240 -3.46 14.10 -13.90
CA MET A 240 -4.14 13.43 -15.00
C MET A 240 -5.60 13.11 -14.66
N VAL A 241 -5.85 12.53 -13.49
CA VAL A 241 -7.22 12.21 -13.07
C VAL A 241 -8.03 13.47 -12.85
N TYR A 242 -7.43 14.51 -12.25
CA TYR A 242 -8.05 15.83 -12.15
C TYR A 242 -8.49 16.36 -13.52
N ALA A 243 -7.62 16.30 -14.53
CA ALA A 243 -7.93 16.75 -15.88
C ALA A 243 -9.01 15.88 -16.55
N ILE A 244 -8.93 14.55 -16.44
CA ILE A 244 -9.91 13.65 -17.06
C ILE A 244 -11.30 13.85 -16.43
N VAL A 245 -11.41 13.92 -15.11
CA VAL A 245 -12.68 14.18 -14.43
C VAL A 245 -13.21 15.56 -14.83
N GLY A 246 -12.35 16.57 -14.85
CA GLY A 246 -12.71 17.94 -15.26
C GLY A 246 -13.26 18.05 -16.69
N CYS A 247 -12.79 17.18 -17.61
CA CYS A 247 -13.16 17.23 -19.02
C CYS A 247 -14.25 16.23 -19.44
N PHE A 248 -14.36 15.07 -18.78
CA PHE A 248 -15.15 13.93 -19.26
C PHE A 248 -16.19 13.39 -18.26
N ALA A 249 -16.49 14.08 -17.16
CA ALA A 249 -17.46 13.55 -16.19
C ALA A 249 -18.94 13.79 -16.54
N LEU A 250 -19.26 14.64 -17.52
CA LEU A 250 -20.65 15.05 -17.76
C LEU A 250 -21.57 13.89 -18.17
N ASN A 251 -21.10 12.99 -19.04
CA ASN A 251 -21.93 11.94 -19.62
C ASN A 251 -22.17 10.76 -18.67
N ALA A 252 -21.12 10.33 -17.95
CA ALA A 252 -21.13 9.11 -17.15
C ALA A 252 -20.27 9.24 -15.87
N GLY A 253 -20.11 10.45 -15.35
CA GLY A 253 -19.43 10.70 -14.07
C GLY A 253 -17.92 10.43 -14.04
N ALA A 254 -17.30 10.15 -15.20
CA ALA A 254 -15.91 9.73 -15.30
C ALA A 254 -15.60 8.56 -14.34
N ALA A 255 -16.36 7.47 -14.44
CA ALA A 255 -16.17 6.29 -13.61
C ALA A 255 -14.75 5.71 -13.73
N LEU A 256 -14.25 5.48 -14.96
CA LEU A 256 -12.86 5.12 -15.34
C LEU A 256 -12.27 3.85 -14.69
N ASN A 257 -12.96 3.27 -13.70
CA ASN A 257 -12.44 2.26 -12.79
C ASN A 257 -13.57 1.30 -12.39
N PRO A 258 -13.56 0.06 -12.92
CA PRO A 258 -14.60 -0.93 -12.60
C PRO A 258 -14.69 -1.37 -11.13
N ALA A 259 -13.71 -1.06 -10.28
CA ALA A 259 -13.81 -1.36 -8.85
C ALA A 259 -14.46 -0.20 -8.05
N ARG A 260 -14.41 1.03 -8.58
CA ARG A 260 -14.93 2.24 -7.95
C ARG A 260 -16.42 2.44 -8.19
N ASP A 261 -16.93 1.88 -9.26
CA ASP A 261 -18.33 1.98 -9.73
C ASP A 261 -19.00 0.61 -9.63
#